data_AF-A0A946N9D3-F1
#
_entry.id   AF-A0A946N9D3-F1
#
_cell.length_a   1.000
_cell.length_b   1.000
_cell.length_c   1.000
_cell.angle_alpha   90.00
_cell.angle_beta   90.00
_cell.angle_gamma   90.00
#
_symmetry.space_group_name_H-M   'P 1'
#
loop_
_entity.id
_entity.type
_entity.pdbx_description
1 polymer ?
#
loop_
_entity_poly.entity_id
_entity_poly.type
_entity_poly.pdbx_seq_one_letter_code
_entity_poly.pdbx_strand_id
1 'polypeptide(L)' 'MIPDYESIMLPLLDLLSDNEVHTLNECHNKLAIHFNLTDEEIRQLLPSGKQPTFRNRLGWART' A
#
# COMPACT_ATOMS: atom_id res chain seq x y z
N MET A 1 3.28 -9.38 7.73
CA MET A 1 3.15 -8.22 8.63
C MET A 1 2.85 -7.01 7.77
N ILE A 2 1.92 -6.12 8.16
CA ILE A 2 1.62 -4.91 7.37
C ILE A 2 2.80 -3.92 7.47
N PRO A 3 3.43 -3.51 6.35
CA PRO A 3 4.54 -2.55 6.34
C PRO A 3 4.07 -1.16 6.79
N ASP A 4 4.94 -0.40 7.45
CA ASP A 4 4.69 1.02 7.75
C ASP A 4 4.75 1.89 6.48
N TYR A 5 4.40 3.17 6.60
CA TYR A 5 4.33 4.05 5.43
C TYR A 5 5.73 4.31 4.82
N GLU A 6 6.79 4.34 5.64
CA GLU A 6 8.16 4.59 5.21
C GLU A 6 8.68 3.42 4.37
N SER A 7 8.39 2.19 4.80
CA SER A 7 8.73 0.97 4.07
C SER A 7 8.04 0.90 2.70
N ILE A 8 6.89 1.56 2.53
CA ILE A 8 6.13 1.59 1.26
C ILE A 8 6.70 2.62 0.27
N MET A 9 7.38 3.68 0.72
CA MET A 9 7.81 4.79 -0.13
C MET A 9 8.70 4.34 -1.29
N LEU A 10 9.77 3.58 -1.01
CA LEU A 10 10.71 3.16 -2.05
C LEU A 10 10.06 2.21 -3.07
N PRO A 11 9.37 1.11 -2.66
CA PRO A 11 8.66 0.25 -3.61
C PRO A 11 7.57 0.98 -4.41
N LEU A 12 6.93 2.00 -3.84
CA LEU A 12 5.97 2.84 -4.56
C LEU A 12 6.66 3.68 -5.65
N LEU A 13 7.81 4.29 -5.36
CA LEU A 13 8.58 5.05 -6.36
C LEU A 13 9.11 4.14 -7.48
N ASP A 14 9.64 2.98 -7.12
CA ASP A 14 10.10 1.99 -8.09
C ASP A 14 8.95 1.54 -9.00
N LEU A 15 7.76 1.34 -8.43
CA LEU A 15 6.57 0.99 -9.20
C LEU A 15 6.16 2.09 -10.19
N LEU A 16 6.32 3.36 -9.82
CA LEU A 16 5.97 4.52 -10.64
C LEU A 16 7.10 4.94 -11.61
N SER A 17 8.24 4.24 -11.58
CA SER A 17 9.42 4.58 -12.40
C SER A 17 9.26 4.28 -13.89
N ASP A 18 8.19 3.57 -14.27
CA ASP A 18 7.87 3.26 -15.67
C ASP A 18 7.29 4.46 -16.44
N ASN A 19 7.08 5.59 -15.76
CA ASN A 19 6.60 6.85 -16.32
C ASN A 19 5.18 6.76 -16.93
N GLU A 20 4.43 5.73 -16.54
CA GLU A 20 3.02 5.52 -16.88
C GLU A 20 2.10 6.01 -15.77
N VAL A 21 0.81 6.20 -16.12
CA VAL A 21 -0.20 6.59 -15.13
C VAL A 21 -0.69 5.35 -14.41
N HIS A 22 -0.42 5.23 -13.10
CA HIS A 22 -0.98 4.19 -12.25
C HIS A 22 -2.07 4.75 -11.34
N THR A 23 -3.15 3.99 -11.21
CA THR A 23 -4.18 4.27 -10.21
C THR A 23 -3.73 3.81 -8.83
N LEU A 24 -4.29 4.42 -7.78
CA LEU A 24 -3.98 4.02 -6.40
C LEU A 24 -4.37 2.55 -6.11
N ASN A 25 -5.40 2.04 -6.79
CA ASN A 25 -5.82 0.65 -6.65
C ASN A 25 -4.83 -0.32 -7.29
N GLU A 26 -4.25 0.03 -8.44
CA GLU A 26 -3.19 -0.77 -9.06
C GLU A 26 -1.94 -0.79 -8.18
N CYS A 27 -1.53 0.38 -7.67
CA CYS A 27 -0.42 0.44 -6.70
C CYS A 27 -0.71 -0.40 -5.46
N HIS A 28 -1.94 -0.33 -4.93
CA HIS A 28 -2.35 -1.15 -3.79
C HIS A 28 -2.21 -2.64 -4.06
N ASN A 29 -2.72 -3.12 -5.19
CA ASN A 29 -2.67 -4.55 -5.53
C ASN A 29 -1.22 -5.02 -5.76
N LYS A 30 -0.43 -4.26 -6.54
CA LYS A 30 0.96 -4.60 -6.82
C LYS A 30 1.83 -4.59 -5.56
N LEU A 31 1.65 -3.61 -4.69
CA LEU A 31 2.39 -3.50 -3.43
C LEU A 31 1.93 -4.55 -2.40
N ALA A 32 0.64 -4.91 -2.36
CA ALA A 32 0.17 -6.00 -1.51
C ALA A 32 0.86 -7.33 -1.87
N ILE A 33 1.03 -7.59 -3.18
CA ILE A 33 1.79 -8.75 -3.68
C ILE A 33 3.28 -8.63 -3.32
N HIS A 34 3.90 -7.45 -3.53
CA HIS A 34 5.31 -7.21 -3.21
C HIS A 34 5.64 -7.49 -1.73
N PHE A 35 4.78 -7.04 -0.81
CA PHE A 35 4.93 -7.29 0.63
C PHE A 35 4.37 -8.64 1.09
N ASN A 36 3.88 -9.46 0.15
CA ASN A 36 3.33 -10.79 0.40
C ASN A 36 2.23 -10.77 1.48
N LEU A 37 1.36 -9.76 1.42
CA LEU A 37 0.28 -9.56 2.37
C LEU A 37 -0.80 -10.62 2.20
N THR A 38 -1.28 -11.13 3.33
CA THR A 38 -2.42 -12.04 3.36
C THR A 38 -3.74 -11.28 3.19
N ASP A 39 -4.79 -12.00 2.80
CA ASP A 39 -6.17 -11.48 2.76
C ASP A 39 -6.60 -10.83 4.08
N GLU A 40 -6.18 -11.42 5.20
CA GLU A 40 -6.49 -10.91 6.54
C GLU A 40 -5.81 -9.57 6.79
N GLU A 41 -4.53 -9.46 6.45
CA GLU A 41 -3.75 -8.23 6.58
C GLU A 41 -4.25 -7.10 5.68
N ILE A 42 -4.68 -7.43 4.46
CA ILE A 42 -5.28 -6.47 3.53
C ILE A 42 -6.61 -5.93 4.09
N ARG A 43 -7.39 -6.78 4.75
CA ARG A 43 -8.69 -6.40 5.35
C ARG A 43 -8.57 -5.80 6.75
N GLN A 44 -7.39 -5.89 7.38
CA GLN A 44 -7.17 -5.38 8.72
C GLN A 44 -7.41 -3.88 8.79
N LEU A 45 -8.40 -3.48 9.58
CA LEU A 45 -8.76 -2.08 9.77
C LEU A 45 -7.81 -1.38 10.75
N LEU A 46 -7.70 -0.07 10.61
CA LEU A 46 -7.12 0.77 11.66
C LEU A 46 -7.93 0.63 12.96
N PRO A 47 -7.37 1.01 14.12
CA PRO A 47 -8.12 1.05 15.39
C PRO A 47 -9.40 1.89 15.34
N SER A 48 -9.46 2.87 14.43
CA SER A 48 -10.66 3.68 14.18
C SER A 48 -11.79 2.95 13.45
N GLY A 49 -11.52 1.79 12.86
CA GLY A 49 -12.48 0.96 12.12
C GLY A 49 -12.90 1.50 10.75
N LYS A 50 -12.39 2.66 10.32
CA LYS A 50 -12.89 3.35 9.11
C LYS A 50 -12.19 2.95 7.82
N GLN A 51 -10.92 2.59 7.89
CA GLN A 51 -10.08 2.34 6.72
C GLN A 51 -9.17 1.14 6.96
N PRO A 52 -8.91 0.32 5.93
CA PRO A 52 -7.86 -0.70 5.98
C PRO A 52 -6.50 -0.06 6.27
N THR A 53 -5.74 -0.67 7.17
CA THR A 53 -4.44 -0.19 7.63
C THR A 53 -3.48 -0.02 6.46
N PHE A 54 -3.35 -1.04 5.60
CA PHE A 54 -2.43 -0.97 4.47
C PHE A 54 -2.83 0.12 3.46
N ARG A 55 -4.13 0.26 3.16
CA ARG A 55 -4.62 1.32 2.26
C ARG A 55 -4.35 2.72 2.82
N ASN A 56 -4.49 2.91 4.13
CA ASN A 56 -4.18 4.17 4.78
C ASN A 56 -2.68 4.50 4.68
N ARG A 57 -1.81 3.53 4.98
CA ARG A 57 -0.34 3.69 4.91
C ARG A 57 0.15 3.97 3.50
N LEU A 58 -0.41 3.30 2.48
CA LEU A 58 -0.16 3.63 1.08
C LEU A 58 -0.57 5.06 0.73
N GLY A 59 -1.70 5.53 1.26
CA GLY A 59 -2.15 6.91 1.07
C GLY A 59 -1.17 7.94 1.62
N TRP A 60 -0.52 7.64 2.75
CA TRP A 60 0.55 8.46 3.33
C TRP A 60 1.84 8.39 2.53
N ALA A 61 2.27 7.20 2.10
CA ALA A 61 3.49 7.03 1.31
C ALA A 61 3.47 7.76 -0.04
N ARG A 62 2.27 8.06 -0.56
CA ARG A 62 2.08 8.86 -1.78
C ARG A 62 2.30 10.37 -1.56
N THR A 63 2.12 10.86 -0.33
CA THR A 63 2.17 12.31 -0.02
C THR A 63 3.61 12.75 0.17
#